data_AF-A0A9Q8Z6N3-F1
#
_entry.id   AF-A0A9Q8Z6N3-F1
#
_cell.length_a   1.000
_cell.length_b   1.000
_cell.length_c   1.000
_cell.angle_alpha   90.00
_cell.angle_beta   90.00
_cell.angle_gamma   90.00
#
_symmetry.space_group_name_H-M   'P 1'
#
loop_
_entity.id
_entity.type
_entity.pdbx_description
1 polymer ?
#
loop_
_entity_poly.entity_id
_entity_poly.type
_entity_poly.pdbx_seq_one_letter_code
_entity_poly.pdbx_strand_id
1 'polypeptide(L)'
;MLSLEDISRPTSPAVSSVDTNDDWILCPHDSGSLTQATEIDPIEEELDCLRRSEAVLTQQYADFLEREEGFQLTKEREHLSEFEAEIADLREEMDVEPGEAELQHLLVKNFVKYQQKKQAARKLESHIGSDTITPPELGLSDITGARTAPVEVQDEETEIEELIEYLSTLELENNVLMTHLIDLDNAYHKLAADFDTEVKHSHSLRVRNLRLITRNNNLLSQLAAQEQLLLTKDQDTEQQVAQARAEVAAEYQARIDALEARQQQMTSAATTTPKIDSNEFYYEYKGHPIRDLIKFHNITISERPNKPVIYLAGDSSLDNKFWVDRSVGNTNGQMPDIYEKTLKEPTTPRPDVAYWMNYFLADRATCINTAVEESFLRERDDKLLQHDEFIRDNIRPNDMLIVSVGGNDVVLKPSLTTVDHMLQLTQLTPRKSLEDGTAKSMQYFKHMFGTQIQEYITRLTAKTKPRAVIACMIYYPLESGLDQTSWADAKLDFLGYNSDPEQLQTAIRELYEFATKSIKVEGTTVVPYGLFEALDGKSADDYTARVEPSGEGGKKMAQGFLTLMDGFLKTRNGT
;
A
#
# COMPACT_ATOMS: atom_id res chain seq x y z
N MET A 1 17.17 77.37 -6.54
CA MET A 1 16.38 77.90 -7.67
C MET A 1 16.32 76.78 -8.70
N LEU A 2 15.24 76.07 -9.01
CA LEU A 2 13.76 76.16 -8.88
C LEU A 2 13.26 74.69 -8.79
N SER A 3 12.52 74.30 -7.73
CA SER A 3 11.06 74.16 -7.57
C SER A 3 10.38 72.96 -8.26
N LEU A 4 9.67 72.23 -7.38
CA LEU A 4 8.66 71.16 -7.45
C LEU A 4 7.48 71.32 -8.44
N GLU A 5 6.66 70.24 -8.46
CA GLU A 5 5.28 70.04 -8.99
C GLU A 5 5.23 69.54 -10.46
N ASP A 6 4.48 68.53 -10.89
CA ASP A 6 3.27 67.80 -10.43
C ASP A 6 3.18 66.49 -11.23
N ILE A 7 2.90 65.31 -10.64
CA ILE A 7 2.14 64.23 -11.33
C ILE A 7 1.28 63.43 -10.34
N SER A 8 -0.02 63.49 -10.61
CA SER A 8 -1.23 62.85 -10.11
C SER A 8 -1.18 61.39 -9.59
N ARG A 9 -1.94 61.16 -8.51
CA ARG A 9 -2.39 59.84 -8.00
C ARG A 9 -3.68 59.38 -8.69
N PRO A 10 -3.90 58.06 -8.91
CA PRO A 10 -5.21 57.53 -9.26
C PRO A 10 -6.01 57.11 -8.01
N THR A 11 -7.32 57.32 -8.12
CA THR A 11 -8.39 57.04 -7.14
C THR A 11 -8.78 55.56 -7.09
N SER A 12 -8.85 54.98 -5.90
CA SER A 12 -9.47 53.67 -5.63
C SER A 12 -10.98 53.80 -5.36
N PRO A 13 -11.82 52.82 -5.75
CA PRO A 13 -13.24 52.83 -5.46
C PRO A 13 -13.54 52.25 -4.07
N ALA A 14 -14.58 52.81 -3.46
CA ALA A 14 -15.12 52.46 -2.15
C ALA A 14 -15.67 51.03 -2.11
N VAL A 15 -15.33 50.30 -1.05
CA VAL A 15 -15.96 49.03 -0.66
C VAL A 15 -16.83 49.28 0.56
N SER A 16 -18.08 48.86 0.44
CA SER A 16 -19.15 48.94 1.42
C SER A 16 -18.87 48.12 2.67
N SER A 17 -19.09 48.76 3.83
CA SER A 17 -19.14 48.16 5.15
C SER A 17 -20.28 47.13 5.26
N VAL A 18 -19.94 45.89 5.62
CA VAL A 18 -20.88 44.87 6.06
C VAL A 18 -20.81 44.80 7.58
N ASP A 19 -21.94 45.15 8.21
CA ASP A 19 -22.24 44.87 9.62
C ASP A 19 -22.24 43.36 9.87
N THR A 20 -21.47 42.91 10.85
CA THR A 20 -21.77 41.68 11.60
C THR A 20 -21.48 41.94 13.08
N ASN A 21 -22.55 42.28 13.80
CA ASN A 21 -22.66 42.05 15.23
C ASN A 21 -22.70 40.53 15.45
N ASP A 22 -21.75 39.99 16.20
CA ASP A 22 -21.93 38.73 16.92
C ASP A 22 -21.37 38.89 18.34
N ASP A 23 -22.32 39.07 19.26
CA ASP A 23 -22.14 39.00 20.71
C ASP A 23 -21.74 37.57 21.11
N TRP A 24 -20.52 37.42 21.63
CA TRP A 24 -20.13 36.21 22.36
C TRP A 24 -20.18 36.47 23.87
N ILE A 25 -21.07 35.70 24.50
CA ILE A 25 -21.33 35.62 25.94
C ILE A 25 -20.07 35.15 26.67
N LEU A 26 -19.54 36.00 27.56
CA LEU A 26 -18.49 35.63 28.51
C LEU A 26 -19.10 34.88 29.70
N CYS A 27 -18.72 33.61 29.87
CA CYS A 27 -18.87 32.89 31.14
C CYS A 27 -17.75 33.32 32.11
N PRO A 28 -18.05 33.56 33.40
CA PRO A 28 -17.03 33.91 34.38
C PRO A 28 -16.29 32.65 34.83
N HIS A 29 -14.97 32.62 34.68
CA HIS A 29 -14.14 31.58 35.28
C HIS A 29 -13.73 31.99 36.71
N ASP A 30 -14.10 31.11 37.64
CA ASP A 30 -13.70 31.07 39.04
C ASP A 30 -12.17 31.10 39.20
N SER A 31 -11.71 32.04 40.03
CA SER A 31 -10.35 32.10 40.55
C SER A 31 -10.16 31.05 41.65
N GLY A 32 -9.90 29.80 41.24
CA GLY A 32 -9.57 28.69 42.14
C GLY A 32 -8.06 28.42 42.21
N SER A 33 -7.46 28.79 43.35
CA SER A 33 -6.30 28.17 44.01
C SER A 33 -5.23 27.49 43.14
N LEU A 34 -4.07 28.15 42.99
CA LEU A 34 -2.80 27.53 42.59
C LEU A 34 -2.45 26.36 43.53
N THR A 35 -2.68 25.13 43.08
CA THR A 35 -1.97 23.96 43.61
C THR A 35 -0.61 23.88 42.96
N GLN A 36 0.43 23.71 43.79
CA GLN A 36 1.83 23.53 43.43
C GLN A 36 1.98 22.60 42.23
N ALA A 37 2.44 23.14 41.10
CA ALA A 37 2.95 22.34 40.00
C ALA A 37 4.23 21.67 40.50
N THR A 38 4.16 20.37 40.79
CA THR A 38 5.34 19.53 40.93
C THR A 38 6.11 19.61 39.62
N GLU A 39 7.35 20.12 39.67
CA GLU A 39 8.31 20.01 38.57
C GLU A 39 8.38 18.53 38.18
N ILE A 40 7.77 18.19 37.05
CA ILE A 40 7.93 16.87 36.46
C ILE A 40 9.34 16.87 35.88
N ASP A 41 10.15 15.91 36.32
CA ASP A 41 11.50 15.73 35.83
C ASP A 41 11.44 15.53 34.30
N PRO A 42 12.09 16.37 33.48
CA PRO A 42 12.11 16.23 32.03
C PRO A 42 12.56 14.83 31.57
N ILE A 43 13.33 14.13 32.41
CA ILE A 43 13.76 12.75 32.17
C ILE A 43 12.60 11.76 32.31
N GLU A 44 11.69 11.98 33.26
CA GLU A 44 10.51 11.14 33.44
C GLU A 44 9.55 11.28 32.25
N GLU A 45 9.45 12.48 31.67
CA GLU A 45 8.67 12.74 30.46
C GLU A 45 9.30 12.11 29.19
N GLU A 46 10.63 12.12 29.06
CA GLU A 46 11.34 11.47 27.96
C GLU A 46 11.30 9.93 28.08
N LEU A 47 11.45 9.38 29.28
CA LEU A 47 11.27 7.95 29.55
C LEU A 47 9.84 7.50 29.26
N ASP A 48 8.83 8.30 29.61
CA ASP A 48 7.44 8.01 29.23
C ASP A 48 7.20 8.16 27.73
N CYS A 49 7.93 9.01 27.02
CA CYS A 49 7.89 9.07 25.56
C CYS A 49 8.50 7.81 24.91
N LEU A 50 9.60 7.30 25.45
CA LEU A 50 10.23 6.07 24.99
C LEU A 50 9.36 4.84 25.26
N ARG A 51 8.77 4.72 26.46
CA ARG A 51 7.81 3.65 26.79
C ARG A 51 6.58 3.67 25.87
N ARG A 52 6.07 4.86 25.54
CA ARG A 52 4.95 5.00 24.58
C ARG A 52 5.36 4.57 23.17
N SER A 53 6.59 4.87 22.76
CA SER A 53 7.12 4.47 21.45
C SER A 53 7.37 2.97 21.36
N GLU A 54 7.86 2.33 22.43
CA GLU A 54 7.97 0.87 22.54
C GLU A 54 6.61 0.18 22.46
N ALA A 55 5.59 0.72 23.13
CA ALA A 55 4.22 0.22 23.06
C ALA A 55 3.63 0.31 21.65
N VAL A 56 3.88 1.43 20.94
CA VAL A 56 3.43 1.61 19.54
C VAL A 56 4.13 0.63 18.60
N LEU A 57 5.44 0.46 18.72
CA LEU A 57 6.19 -0.49 17.89
C LEU A 57 5.77 -1.95 18.15
N THR A 58 5.51 -2.28 19.42
CA THR A 58 5.00 -3.60 19.80
C THR A 58 3.62 -3.86 19.18
N GLN A 59 2.73 -2.86 19.19
CA GLN A 59 1.42 -2.95 18.55
C GLN A 59 1.52 -3.06 17.02
N GLN A 60 2.35 -2.24 16.37
CA GLN A 60 2.55 -2.30 14.92
C GLN A 60 3.11 -3.64 14.46
N TYR A 61 3.96 -4.26 15.26
CA TYR A 61 4.48 -5.59 15.00
C TYR A 61 3.41 -6.68 15.18
N ALA A 62 2.56 -6.57 16.19
CA ALA A 62 1.39 -7.45 16.35
C ALA A 62 0.42 -7.32 15.16
N ASP A 63 0.10 -6.10 14.72
CA ASP A 63 -0.75 -5.83 13.57
C ASP A 63 -0.15 -6.31 12.23
N PHE A 64 1.18 -6.41 12.15
CA PHE A 64 1.88 -6.99 11.00
C PHE A 64 1.72 -8.51 10.98
N LEU A 65 1.91 -9.18 12.12
CA LEU A 65 1.72 -10.63 12.26
C LEU A 65 0.27 -11.04 11.97
N GLU A 66 -0.72 -10.30 12.48
CA GLU A 66 -2.14 -10.56 12.17
C GLU A 66 -2.46 -10.38 10.67
N ARG A 67 -1.80 -9.43 9.98
CA ARG A 67 -1.94 -9.25 8.53
C ARG A 67 -1.30 -10.38 7.74
N GLU A 68 -0.16 -10.90 8.21
CA GLU A 68 0.54 -12.00 7.57
C GLU A 68 -0.22 -13.33 7.75
N GLU A 69 -0.77 -13.59 8.94
CA GLU A 69 -1.71 -14.69 9.20
C GLU A 69 -2.98 -14.55 8.34
N GLY A 70 -3.55 -13.34 8.24
CA GLY A 70 -4.70 -13.05 7.39
C GLY A 70 -4.42 -13.29 5.90
N PHE A 71 -3.21 -12.99 5.44
CA PHE A 71 -2.77 -13.26 4.07
C PHE A 71 -2.63 -14.76 3.79
N GLN A 72 -2.05 -15.53 4.72
CA GLN A 72 -1.97 -16.98 4.61
C GLN A 72 -3.36 -17.64 4.62
N LEU A 73 -4.26 -17.22 5.52
CA LEU A 73 -5.65 -17.69 5.57
C LEU A 73 -6.43 -17.38 4.29
N THR A 74 -6.13 -16.24 3.64
CA THR A 74 -6.75 -15.86 2.36
C THR A 74 -6.29 -16.80 1.24
N LYS A 75 -4.99 -17.11 1.20
CA LYS A 75 -4.42 -18.04 0.22
C LYS A 75 -4.92 -19.47 0.42
N GLU A 76 -5.06 -19.92 1.67
CA GLU A 76 -5.67 -21.21 1.99
C GLU A 76 -7.16 -21.26 1.59
N ARG A 77 -7.91 -20.15 1.73
CA ARG A 77 -9.28 -20.02 1.23
C ARG A 77 -9.37 -20.09 -0.30
N GLU A 78 -8.42 -19.51 -1.01
CA GLU A 78 -8.36 -19.61 -2.49
C GLU A 78 -8.11 -21.07 -2.92
N HIS A 79 -7.18 -21.77 -2.26
CA HIS A 79 -6.94 -23.20 -2.51
C HIS A 79 -8.17 -24.06 -2.14
N LEU A 80 -8.89 -23.74 -1.06
CA LEU A 80 -10.16 -24.42 -0.72
C LEU A 80 -11.24 -24.17 -1.78
N SER A 81 -11.33 -22.94 -2.28
CA SER A 81 -12.30 -22.56 -3.32
C SER A 81 -12.00 -23.25 -4.66
N GLU A 82 -10.73 -23.40 -5.04
CA GLU A 82 -10.32 -24.17 -6.21
C GLU A 82 -10.67 -25.65 -6.05
N PHE A 83 -10.47 -26.22 -4.86
CA PHE A 83 -10.82 -27.61 -4.55
C PHE A 83 -12.35 -27.83 -4.53
N GLU A 84 -13.12 -26.87 -4.01
CA GLU A 84 -14.59 -26.90 -4.06
C GLU A 84 -15.13 -26.79 -5.49
N ALA A 85 -14.48 -25.99 -6.34
CA ALA A 85 -14.81 -25.90 -7.77
C ALA A 85 -14.50 -27.22 -8.50
N GLU A 86 -13.38 -27.88 -8.20
CA GLU A 86 -13.04 -29.19 -8.76
C GLU A 86 -14.04 -30.27 -8.31
N ILE A 87 -14.54 -30.19 -7.06
CA ILE A 87 -15.63 -31.05 -6.57
C ILE A 87 -16.95 -30.74 -7.28
N ALA A 88 -17.25 -29.47 -7.59
CA ALA A 88 -18.44 -29.06 -8.30
C ALA A 88 -18.44 -29.58 -9.76
N ASP A 89 -17.32 -29.46 -10.46
CA ASP A 89 -17.14 -30.02 -11.81
C ASP A 89 -17.30 -31.54 -11.81
N LEU A 90 -16.74 -32.23 -10.80
CA LEU A 90 -16.92 -33.68 -10.63
C LEU A 90 -18.37 -34.06 -10.31
N ARG A 91 -19.16 -33.20 -9.67
CA ARG A 91 -20.60 -33.41 -9.43
C ARG A 91 -21.40 -33.21 -10.71
N GLU A 92 -21.03 -32.23 -11.53
CA GLU A 92 -21.67 -31.93 -12.82
C GLU A 92 -21.39 -33.05 -13.84
N GLU A 93 -20.17 -33.59 -13.89
CA GLU A 93 -19.84 -34.78 -14.70
C GLU A 93 -20.59 -36.05 -14.26
N MET A 94 -21.04 -36.10 -13.00
CA MET A 94 -21.72 -37.27 -12.46
C MET A 94 -23.25 -37.27 -12.68
N ASP A 95 -23.86 -36.16 -13.10
CA ASP A 95 -25.33 -36.00 -13.33
C ASP A 95 -26.20 -36.72 -12.28
N VAL A 96 -25.82 -36.61 -11.00
CA VAL A 96 -26.65 -37.07 -9.89
C VAL A 96 -26.67 -36.02 -8.79
N GLU A 97 -27.76 -35.27 -8.71
CA GLU A 97 -28.26 -34.84 -7.40
C GLU A 97 -29.17 -35.93 -6.84
N PRO A 98 -28.77 -36.53 -5.73
CA PRO A 98 -29.73 -36.74 -4.66
C PRO A 98 -29.12 -36.15 -3.39
N GLY A 99 -29.93 -35.42 -2.63
CA GLY A 99 -29.57 -35.12 -1.25
C GLY A 99 -29.16 -36.41 -0.53
N GLU A 100 -28.16 -36.33 0.34
CA GLU A 100 -27.60 -37.49 1.05
C GLU A 100 -28.69 -38.36 1.73
N ALA A 101 -29.81 -37.73 2.13
CA ALA A 101 -31.02 -38.39 2.63
C ALA A 101 -31.79 -39.22 1.58
N GLU A 102 -31.82 -38.79 0.33
CA GLU A 102 -32.49 -39.47 -0.78
C GLU A 102 -31.66 -40.65 -1.30
N LEU A 103 -30.33 -40.50 -1.30
CA LEU A 103 -29.38 -41.60 -1.58
C LEU A 103 -29.43 -42.68 -0.49
N GLN A 104 -29.48 -42.28 0.79
CA GLN A 104 -29.73 -43.21 1.90
C GLN A 104 -31.11 -43.86 1.80
N HIS A 105 -32.16 -43.10 1.45
CA HIS A 105 -33.51 -43.65 1.28
C HIS A 105 -33.59 -44.65 0.12
N LEU A 106 -32.93 -44.37 -1.01
CA LEU A 106 -32.87 -45.24 -2.18
C LEU A 106 -32.06 -46.51 -1.90
N LEU A 107 -30.93 -46.38 -1.18
CA LEU A 107 -30.12 -47.52 -0.72
C LEU A 107 -30.91 -48.42 0.24
N VAL A 108 -31.62 -47.85 1.22
CA VAL A 108 -32.48 -48.61 2.13
C VAL A 108 -33.64 -49.27 1.37
N LYS A 109 -34.30 -48.56 0.45
CA LYS A 109 -35.40 -49.09 -0.38
C LYS A 109 -34.95 -50.23 -1.28
N ASN A 110 -33.77 -50.11 -1.90
CA ASN A 110 -33.20 -51.17 -2.75
C ASN A 110 -32.68 -52.35 -1.93
N PHE A 111 -32.11 -52.10 -0.75
CA PHE A 111 -31.70 -53.16 0.18
C PHE A 111 -32.91 -53.97 0.69
N VAL A 112 -34.02 -53.30 1.02
CA VAL A 112 -35.28 -53.98 1.41
C VAL A 112 -35.84 -54.81 0.26
N LYS A 113 -35.88 -54.28 -0.98
CA LYS A 113 -36.29 -55.05 -2.17
C LYS A 113 -35.39 -56.26 -2.41
N TYR A 114 -34.09 -56.12 -2.22
CA TYR A 114 -33.12 -57.21 -2.33
C TYR A 114 -33.37 -58.30 -1.28
N GLN A 115 -33.60 -57.94 0.00
CA GLN A 115 -33.90 -58.91 1.05
C GLN A 115 -35.24 -59.63 0.80
N GLN A 116 -36.24 -58.93 0.27
CA GLN A 116 -37.53 -59.54 -0.12
C GLN A 116 -37.35 -60.54 -1.28
N LYS A 117 -36.60 -60.18 -2.33
CA LYS A 117 -36.28 -61.11 -3.43
C LYS A 117 -35.46 -62.31 -2.94
N LYS A 118 -34.52 -62.10 -2.03
CA LYS A 118 -33.71 -63.18 -1.42
C LYS A 118 -34.54 -64.11 -0.53
N GLN A 119 -35.52 -63.60 0.22
CA GLN A 119 -36.47 -64.44 0.95
C GLN A 119 -37.43 -65.19 0.02
N ALA A 120 -37.86 -64.58 -1.10
CA ALA A 120 -38.66 -65.26 -2.12
C ALA A 120 -37.87 -66.38 -2.81
N ALA A 121 -36.61 -66.13 -3.16
CA ALA A 121 -35.70 -67.13 -3.71
C ALA A 121 -35.44 -68.28 -2.73
N ARG A 122 -35.25 -67.98 -1.43
CA ARG A 122 -35.12 -69.01 -0.38
C ARG A 122 -36.40 -69.81 -0.15
N LYS A 123 -37.59 -69.19 -0.28
CA LYS A 123 -38.87 -69.89 -0.26
C LYS A 123 -39.04 -70.79 -1.48
N LEU A 124 -38.54 -70.36 -2.64
CA LEU A 124 -38.54 -71.15 -3.87
C LEU A 124 -37.55 -72.32 -3.77
N GLU A 125 -36.35 -72.08 -3.24
CA GLU A 125 -35.34 -73.11 -2.95
C GLU A 125 -35.81 -74.09 -1.87
N SER A 126 -36.57 -73.64 -0.86
CA SER A 126 -37.17 -74.56 0.13
C SER A 126 -38.36 -75.35 -0.41
N HIS A 127 -38.93 -74.95 -1.56
CA HIS A 127 -39.92 -75.75 -2.30
C HIS A 127 -39.27 -76.68 -3.34
N ILE A 128 -38.01 -76.44 -3.70
CA ILE A 128 -37.26 -77.18 -4.72
C ILE A 128 -36.19 -78.11 -4.09
N GLY A 129 -35.84 -77.91 -2.82
CA GLY A 129 -34.86 -78.71 -2.09
C GLY A 129 -35.50 -79.72 -1.14
N SER A 130 -35.13 -81.00 -1.35
CA SER A 130 -35.42 -82.16 -0.49
C SER A 130 -36.70 -82.95 -0.80
N ASP A 131 -36.90 -83.32 -2.06
CA ASP A 131 -37.21 -84.71 -2.36
C ASP A 131 -36.47 -85.12 -3.62
N THR A 132 -35.61 -86.13 -3.49
CA THR A 132 -35.10 -86.93 -4.61
C THR A 132 -36.30 -87.56 -5.31
N ILE A 133 -36.88 -86.83 -6.26
CA ILE A 133 -37.82 -87.40 -7.24
C ILE A 133 -36.95 -88.22 -8.19
N THR A 134 -36.81 -89.50 -7.84
CA THR A 134 -36.57 -90.55 -8.84
C THR A 134 -37.57 -90.33 -9.96
N PRO A 135 -37.16 -90.41 -11.24
CA PRO A 135 -38.09 -90.24 -12.34
C PRO A 135 -39.25 -91.21 -12.12
N PRO A 136 -40.51 -90.77 -12.09
CA PRO A 136 -41.61 -91.71 -12.09
C PRO A 136 -41.42 -92.55 -13.34
N GLU A 137 -41.27 -93.87 -13.18
CA GLU A 137 -41.68 -94.78 -14.23
C GLU A 137 -43.09 -94.34 -14.62
N LEU A 138 -43.21 -93.77 -15.82
CA LEU A 138 -44.50 -93.59 -16.46
C LEU A 138 -45.03 -94.99 -16.74
N GLY A 139 -45.64 -95.57 -15.71
CA GLY A 139 -46.52 -96.71 -15.80
C GLY A 139 -47.63 -96.33 -16.77
N LEU A 140 -47.54 -96.88 -17.98
CA LEU A 140 -48.55 -96.87 -19.03
C LEU A 140 -49.84 -97.63 -18.64
N SER A 141 -50.22 -97.63 -17.35
CA SER A 141 -51.34 -98.43 -16.82
C SER A 141 -52.62 -97.64 -16.51
N ASP A 142 -52.60 -96.29 -16.46
CA ASP A 142 -53.77 -95.50 -16.01
C ASP A 142 -54.44 -94.63 -17.09
N ILE A 143 -54.26 -94.97 -18.37
CA ILE A 143 -55.19 -94.58 -19.45
C ILE A 143 -56.03 -95.80 -19.84
N THR A 144 -56.76 -96.36 -18.87
CA THR A 144 -57.82 -97.35 -19.11
C THR A 144 -59.08 -96.92 -18.35
N GLY A 145 -59.73 -95.89 -18.86
CA GLY A 145 -60.90 -95.31 -18.20
C GLY A 145 -61.84 -94.53 -19.12
N ALA A 146 -61.90 -94.86 -20.41
CA ALA A 146 -62.92 -94.35 -21.32
C ALA A 146 -64.00 -95.43 -21.52
N ARG A 147 -65.24 -95.07 -21.18
CA ARG A 147 -66.46 -95.87 -21.32
C ARG A 147 -66.66 -96.30 -22.77
N THR A 148 -66.76 -97.61 -23.00
CA THR A 148 -67.38 -98.17 -24.21
C THR A 148 -68.90 -98.06 -24.08
N ALA A 149 -69.48 -97.03 -24.69
CA ALA A 149 -70.87 -97.09 -25.15
C ALA A 149 -70.85 -97.69 -26.57
N PRO A 150 -71.76 -98.60 -26.93
CA PRO A 150 -71.83 -99.11 -28.29
C PRO A 150 -72.37 -98.00 -29.19
N VAL A 151 -71.47 -97.32 -29.90
CA VAL A 151 -71.84 -96.46 -31.03
C VAL A 151 -72.08 -97.41 -32.20
N GLU A 152 -73.34 -97.44 -32.62
CA GLU A 152 -73.79 -98.11 -33.84
C GLU A 152 -73.10 -97.41 -35.03
N VAL A 153 -72.35 -98.18 -35.82
CA VAL A 153 -71.57 -97.69 -36.96
C VAL A 153 -72.49 -96.98 -37.96
N GLN A 154 -72.50 -95.66 -37.89
CA GLN A 154 -72.81 -94.77 -39.00
C GLN A 154 -71.53 -94.00 -39.30
N ASP A 155 -70.88 -94.41 -40.40
CA ASP A 155 -69.73 -93.75 -41.03
C ASP A 155 -68.42 -93.75 -40.21
N GLU A 156 -67.60 -94.80 -40.37
CA GLU A 156 -66.21 -94.88 -39.87
C GLU A 156 -65.37 -93.66 -40.31
N GLU A 157 -65.78 -92.96 -41.36
CA GLU A 157 -65.15 -91.75 -41.86
C GLU A 157 -65.29 -90.57 -40.86
N THR A 158 -66.43 -90.45 -40.17
CA THR A 158 -66.69 -89.33 -39.24
C THR A 158 -65.92 -89.45 -37.92
N GLU A 159 -65.79 -90.66 -37.38
CA GLU A 159 -65.05 -90.89 -36.11
C GLU A 159 -63.52 -90.72 -36.31
N ILE A 160 -63.02 -91.06 -37.51
CA ILE A 160 -61.64 -90.79 -37.90
C ILE A 160 -61.41 -89.27 -38.06
N GLU A 161 -62.35 -88.53 -38.64
CA GLU A 161 -62.27 -87.07 -38.74
C GLU A 161 -62.25 -86.39 -37.36
N GLU A 162 -63.12 -86.80 -36.42
CA GLU A 162 -63.13 -86.26 -35.05
C GLU A 162 -61.83 -86.56 -34.30
N LEU A 163 -61.25 -87.76 -34.47
CA LEU A 163 -59.96 -88.11 -33.87
C LEU A 163 -58.80 -87.33 -34.50
N ILE A 164 -58.82 -87.08 -35.81
CA ILE A 164 -57.84 -86.23 -36.49
C ILE A 164 -57.94 -84.78 -35.99
N GLU A 165 -59.14 -84.26 -35.80
CA GLU A 165 -59.38 -82.91 -35.26
C GLU A 165 -58.90 -82.80 -33.80
N TYR A 166 -59.17 -83.82 -32.97
CA TYR A 166 -58.70 -83.87 -31.59
C TYR A 166 -57.17 -83.97 -31.49
N LEU A 167 -56.53 -84.83 -32.30
CA LEU A 167 -55.08 -84.94 -32.36
C LEU A 167 -54.42 -83.64 -32.89
N SER A 168 -55.04 -82.99 -33.88
CA SER A 168 -54.58 -81.69 -34.38
C SER A 168 -54.68 -80.61 -33.29
N THR A 169 -55.73 -80.65 -32.47
CA THR A 169 -55.92 -79.74 -31.33
C THR A 169 -54.86 -79.98 -30.24
N LEU A 170 -54.60 -81.25 -29.89
CA LEU A 170 -53.54 -81.60 -28.93
C LEU A 170 -52.15 -81.24 -29.44
N GLU A 171 -51.88 -81.42 -30.73
CA GLU A 171 -50.61 -81.00 -31.34
C GLU A 171 -50.47 -79.48 -31.29
N LEU A 172 -51.54 -78.73 -31.53
CA LEU A 172 -51.56 -77.27 -31.38
C LEU A 172 -51.31 -76.86 -29.92
N GLU A 173 -51.98 -77.47 -28.94
CA GLU A 173 -51.79 -77.21 -27.52
C GLU A 173 -50.36 -77.53 -27.07
N ASN A 174 -49.80 -78.65 -27.53
CA ASN A 174 -48.42 -79.03 -27.24
C ASN A 174 -47.42 -78.05 -27.86
N ASN A 175 -47.67 -77.59 -29.10
CA ASN A 175 -46.85 -76.56 -29.75
C ASN A 175 -46.92 -75.21 -28.99
N VAL A 176 -48.09 -74.83 -28.48
CA VAL A 176 -48.26 -73.63 -27.63
C VAL A 176 -47.49 -73.80 -26.32
N LEU A 177 -47.57 -74.97 -25.68
CA LEU A 177 -46.88 -75.24 -24.42
C LEU A 177 -45.35 -75.26 -24.61
N MET A 178 -44.86 -75.86 -25.70
CA MET A 178 -43.44 -75.82 -26.07
C MET A 178 -42.96 -74.41 -26.36
N THR A 179 -43.78 -73.57 -26.98
CA THR A 179 -43.48 -72.14 -27.20
C THR A 179 -43.36 -71.41 -25.85
N HIS A 180 -44.29 -71.61 -24.93
CA HIS A 180 -44.22 -71.01 -23.58
C HIS A 180 -43.01 -71.50 -22.78
N LEU A 181 -42.61 -72.77 -22.91
CA LEU A 181 -41.40 -73.30 -22.27
C LEU A 181 -40.13 -72.65 -22.83
N ILE A 182 -40.06 -72.44 -24.15
CA ILE A 182 -38.96 -71.73 -24.80
C ILE A 182 -38.92 -70.26 -24.34
N ASP A 183 -40.07 -69.59 -24.28
CA ASP A 183 -40.15 -68.21 -23.79
C ASP A 183 -39.72 -68.08 -22.32
N LEU A 184 -40.07 -69.07 -21.48
CA LEU A 184 -39.67 -69.12 -20.08
C LEU A 184 -38.15 -69.36 -19.93
N ASP A 185 -37.57 -70.27 -20.72
CA ASP A 185 -36.13 -70.53 -20.71
C ASP A 185 -35.34 -69.30 -21.17
N ASN A 186 -35.81 -68.63 -22.23
CA ASN A 186 -35.25 -67.37 -22.70
C ASN A 186 -35.34 -66.26 -21.63
N ALA A 187 -36.48 -66.16 -20.94
CA ALA A 187 -36.66 -65.20 -19.84
C ALA A 187 -35.72 -65.50 -18.66
N TYR A 188 -35.50 -66.78 -18.33
CA TYR A 188 -34.56 -67.20 -17.30
C TYR A 188 -33.12 -66.87 -17.66
N HIS A 189 -32.69 -67.16 -18.90
CA HIS A 189 -31.35 -66.84 -19.38
C HIS A 189 -31.11 -65.32 -19.40
N LYS A 190 -32.11 -64.54 -19.81
CA LYS A 190 -32.04 -63.07 -19.75
C LYS A 190 -31.89 -62.57 -18.31
N LEU A 191 -32.69 -63.08 -17.37
CA LEU A 191 -32.61 -62.70 -15.95
C LEU A 191 -31.26 -63.07 -15.33
N ALA A 192 -30.69 -64.23 -15.69
CA ALA A 192 -29.37 -64.64 -15.23
C ALA A 192 -28.26 -63.71 -15.76
N ALA A 193 -28.34 -63.29 -17.03
CA ALA A 193 -27.39 -62.34 -17.62
C ALA A 193 -27.50 -60.94 -16.99
N ASP A 194 -28.72 -60.46 -16.72
CA ASP A 194 -28.96 -59.19 -16.02
C ASP A 194 -28.38 -59.24 -14.59
N PHE A 195 -28.55 -60.38 -13.89
CA PHE A 195 -27.99 -60.57 -12.54
C PHE A 195 -26.46 -60.60 -12.53
N ASP A 196 -25.82 -61.29 -13.47
CA ASP A 196 -24.35 -61.30 -13.59
C ASP A 196 -23.80 -59.91 -13.89
N THR A 197 -24.50 -59.14 -14.73
CA THR A 197 -24.18 -57.74 -15.03
C THR A 197 -24.25 -56.87 -13.77
N GLU A 198 -25.31 -57.01 -12.96
CA GLU A 198 -25.49 -56.27 -11.71
C GLU A 198 -24.41 -56.65 -10.66
N VAL A 199 -24.05 -57.93 -10.56
CA VAL A 199 -22.98 -58.40 -9.66
C VAL A 199 -21.62 -57.82 -10.08
N LYS A 200 -21.31 -57.81 -11.38
CA LYS A 200 -20.09 -57.18 -11.91
C LYS A 200 -20.08 -55.68 -11.64
N HIS A 201 -21.21 -55.00 -11.82
CA HIS A 201 -21.35 -53.58 -11.51
C HIS A 201 -21.13 -53.30 -10.01
N SER A 202 -21.77 -54.06 -9.12
CA SER A 202 -21.59 -53.95 -7.67
C SER A 202 -20.14 -54.23 -7.23
N HIS A 203 -19.48 -55.23 -7.84
CA HIS A 203 -18.06 -55.50 -7.57
C HIS A 203 -17.17 -54.33 -8.01
N SER A 204 -17.41 -53.76 -9.19
CA SER A 204 -16.70 -52.57 -9.69
C SER A 204 -16.85 -51.38 -8.74
N LEU A 205 -18.06 -51.11 -8.25
CA LEU A 205 -18.32 -50.07 -7.25
C LEU A 205 -17.57 -50.31 -5.94
N ARG A 206 -17.53 -51.57 -5.45
CA ARG A 206 -16.79 -51.91 -4.23
C ARG A 206 -15.29 -51.69 -4.38
N VAL A 207 -14.71 -52.04 -5.52
CA VAL A 207 -13.30 -51.79 -5.83
C VAL A 207 -13.03 -50.28 -5.90
N ARG A 208 -13.92 -49.49 -6.52
CA ARG A 208 -13.81 -48.03 -6.56
C ARG A 208 -13.86 -47.42 -5.14
N ASN A 209 -14.80 -47.87 -4.30
CA ASN A 209 -14.90 -47.41 -2.91
C ASN A 209 -13.66 -47.74 -2.08
N LEU A 210 -13.09 -48.94 -2.24
CA LEU A 210 -11.83 -49.29 -1.55
C LEU A 210 -10.67 -48.40 -2.00
N ARG A 211 -10.56 -48.07 -3.29
CA ARG A 211 -9.55 -47.12 -3.78
C ARG A 211 -9.74 -45.71 -3.20
N LEU A 212 -10.98 -45.25 -3.08
CA LEU A 212 -11.29 -43.96 -2.45
C LEU A 212 -10.93 -43.94 -0.97
N ILE A 213 -11.24 -45.00 -0.22
CA ILE A 213 -10.85 -45.14 1.19
C ILE A 213 -9.33 -45.08 1.34
N THR A 214 -8.59 -45.83 0.51
CA THR A 214 -7.12 -45.79 0.53
C THR A 214 -6.57 -44.40 0.19
N ARG A 215 -7.14 -43.72 -0.82
CA ARG A 215 -6.75 -42.35 -1.17
C ARG A 215 -7.00 -41.38 -0.01
N ASN A 216 -8.15 -41.47 0.65
CA ASN A 216 -8.50 -40.63 1.79
C ASN A 216 -7.56 -40.85 2.97
N ASN A 217 -7.22 -42.11 3.28
CA ASN A 217 -6.24 -42.41 4.34
C ASN A 217 -4.84 -41.86 4.03
N ASN A 218 -4.43 -41.90 2.76
CA ASN A 218 -3.17 -41.29 2.33
C ASN A 218 -3.20 -39.76 2.47
N LEU A 219 -4.30 -39.11 2.07
CA LEU A 219 -4.48 -37.66 2.22
C LEU A 219 -4.48 -37.24 3.71
N LEU A 220 -5.16 -37.98 4.58
CA LEU A 220 -5.14 -37.73 6.02
C LEU A 220 -3.73 -37.85 6.61
N SER A 221 -2.95 -38.82 6.13
CA SER A 221 -1.54 -38.98 6.56
C SER A 221 -0.66 -37.83 6.07
N GLN A 222 -0.90 -37.31 4.86
CA GLN A 222 -0.20 -36.13 4.33
C GLN A 222 -0.57 -34.87 5.10
N LEU A 223 -1.86 -34.68 5.43
CA LEU A 223 -2.35 -33.55 6.22
C LEU A 223 -1.69 -33.52 7.61
N ALA A 224 -1.64 -34.67 8.30
CA ALA A 224 -0.99 -34.77 9.60
C ALA A 224 0.52 -34.46 9.53
N ALA A 225 1.19 -34.84 8.44
CA ALA A 225 2.60 -34.50 8.23
C ALA A 225 2.80 -32.99 7.97
N GLN A 226 1.89 -32.35 7.23
CA GLN A 226 1.93 -30.91 7.01
C GLN A 226 1.65 -30.12 8.31
N GLU A 227 0.69 -30.57 9.13
CA GLU A 227 0.39 -29.96 10.43
C GLU A 227 1.60 -30.00 11.37
N GLN A 228 2.31 -31.14 11.45
CA GLN A 228 3.55 -31.23 12.23
C GLN A 228 4.66 -30.31 11.70
N LEU A 229 4.78 -30.17 10.38
CA LEU A 229 5.74 -29.25 9.77
C LEU A 229 5.41 -27.78 10.10
N LEU A 230 4.13 -27.40 10.06
CA LEU A 230 3.67 -26.06 10.44
C LEU A 230 3.94 -25.76 11.91
N LEU A 231 3.63 -26.70 12.82
CA LEU A 231 3.93 -26.57 14.25
C LEU A 231 5.43 -26.37 14.51
N THR A 232 6.28 -27.07 13.76
CA THR A 232 7.74 -26.91 13.91
C THR A 232 8.21 -25.53 13.42
N LYS A 233 7.65 -25.05 12.30
CA LYS A 233 7.95 -23.71 11.78
C LYS A 233 7.49 -22.60 12.71
N ASP A 234 6.35 -22.78 13.35
CA ASP A 234 5.80 -21.82 14.32
C ASP A 234 6.74 -21.68 15.53
N GLN A 235 7.20 -22.81 16.09
CA GLN A 235 8.20 -22.82 17.17
C GLN A 235 9.52 -22.17 16.78
N ASP A 236 10.03 -22.44 15.57
CA ASP A 236 11.26 -21.80 15.07
C ASP A 236 11.05 -20.28 14.91
N THR A 237 9.88 -19.86 14.47
CA THR A 237 9.53 -18.44 14.30
C THR A 237 9.44 -17.74 15.66
N GLU A 238 8.77 -18.34 16.65
CA GLU A 238 8.72 -17.81 18.02
C GLU A 238 10.13 -17.65 18.62
N GLN A 239 11.03 -18.61 18.40
CA GLN A 239 12.42 -18.51 18.85
C GLN A 239 13.18 -17.38 18.16
N GLN A 240 13.01 -17.21 16.85
CA GLN A 240 13.64 -16.11 16.10
C GLN A 240 13.11 -14.74 16.57
N VAL A 241 11.81 -14.62 16.82
CA VAL A 241 11.20 -13.40 17.36
C VAL A 241 11.72 -13.09 18.77
N ALA A 242 11.85 -14.11 19.63
CA ALA A 242 12.39 -13.94 20.97
C ALA A 242 13.86 -13.50 20.95
N GLN A 243 14.68 -14.07 20.07
CA GLN A 243 16.06 -13.66 19.86
C GLN A 243 16.16 -12.21 19.36
N ALA A 244 15.38 -11.86 18.33
CA ALA A 244 15.36 -10.50 17.78
C ALA A 244 14.94 -9.46 18.83
N ARG A 245 13.95 -9.77 19.67
CA ARG A 245 13.55 -8.90 20.79
C ARG A 245 14.68 -8.69 21.79
N ALA A 246 15.44 -9.73 22.13
CA ALA A 246 16.57 -9.62 23.05
C ALA A 246 17.72 -8.77 22.46
N GLU A 247 18.02 -8.94 21.17
CA GLU A 247 19.02 -8.14 20.46
C GLU A 247 18.64 -6.65 20.41
N VAL A 248 17.39 -6.35 20.06
CA VAL A 248 16.86 -4.98 20.04
C VAL A 248 16.89 -4.36 21.45
N ALA A 249 16.43 -5.08 22.48
CA ALA A 249 16.47 -4.58 23.85
C ALA A 249 17.89 -4.25 24.32
N ALA A 250 18.89 -5.08 23.97
CA ALA A 250 20.29 -4.83 24.27
C ALA A 250 20.84 -3.60 23.54
N GLU A 251 20.46 -3.38 22.28
CA GLU A 251 20.84 -2.18 21.51
C GLU A 251 20.25 -0.90 22.14
N TYR A 252 18.97 -0.93 22.54
CA TYR A 252 18.32 0.20 23.20
C TYR A 252 18.98 0.55 24.53
N GLN A 253 19.29 -0.45 25.36
CA GLN A 253 19.97 -0.19 26.63
C GLN A 253 21.35 0.45 26.40
N ALA A 254 22.13 -0.06 25.44
CA ALA A 254 23.42 0.52 25.09
C ALA A 254 23.31 1.98 24.60
N ARG A 255 22.23 2.33 23.88
CA ARG A 255 21.96 3.72 23.47
C ARG A 255 21.60 4.62 24.64
N ILE A 256 20.78 4.14 25.57
CA ILE A 256 20.43 4.89 26.79
C ILE A 256 21.70 5.19 27.59
N ASP A 257 22.51 4.16 27.86
CA ASP A 257 23.77 4.32 28.60
C ASP A 257 24.71 5.33 27.92
N ALA A 258 24.78 5.32 26.57
CA ALA A 258 25.57 6.27 25.80
C ALA A 258 25.05 7.71 25.85
N LEU A 259 23.73 7.90 25.87
CA LEU A 259 23.09 9.21 26.00
C LEU A 259 23.31 9.79 27.41
N GLU A 260 23.13 8.98 28.46
CA GLU A 260 23.41 9.37 29.85
C GLU A 260 24.87 9.78 30.03
N ALA A 261 25.81 9.00 29.50
CA ALA A 261 27.23 9.34 29.53
C ALA A 261 27.53 10.67 28.81
N ARG A 262 26.86 10.92 27.68
CA ARG A 262 27.00 12.18 26.93
C ARG A 262 26.43 13.37 27.70
N GLN A 263 25.30 13.18 28.39
CA GLN A 263 24.70 14.21 29.24
C GLN A 263 25.60 14.56 30.43
N GLN A 264 26.23 13.56 31.07
CA GLN A 264 27.21 13.78 32.14
C GLN A 264 28.45 14.53 31.65
N GLN A 265 28.91 14.27 30.41
CA GLN A 265 29.98 15.04 29.80
C GLN A 265 29.55 16.48 29.45
N MET A 266 28.33 16.69 28.97
CA MET A 266 27.83 18.03 28.65
C MET A 266 27.61 18.90 29.89
N THR A 267 27.10 18.32 30.98
CA THR A 267 26.87 19.02 32.25
C THR A 267 28.17 19.39 32.97
N SER A 268 29.23 18.59 32.83
CA SER A 268 30.56 18.90 33.38
C SER A 268 31.38 19.86 32.52
N ALA A 269 31.01 20.05 31.25
CA ALA A 269 31.72 20.89 30.28
C ALA A 269 30.98 22.19 29.93
N ALA A 270 30.30 22.84 30.89
CA ALA A 270 29.72 24.18 30.77
C ALA A 270 30.78 25.31 30.57
N THR A 271 31.92 24.96 29.98
CA THR A 271 32.76 25.85 29.18
C THR A 271 31.99 26.30 27.94
N THR A 272 32.06 27.60 27.64
CA THR A 272 31.50 28.24 26.44
C THR A 272 31.66 27.35 25.21
N THR A 273 30.55 26.96 24.56
CA THR A 273 30.59 26.16 23.33
C THR A 273 31.49 26.85 22.32
N PRO A 274 32.56 26.21 21.84
CA PRO A 274 33.48 26.83 20.91
C PRO A 274 32.73 27.22 19.62
N LYS A 275 32.95 28.45 19.15
CA LYS A 275 32.40 28.94 17.88
C LYS A 275 32.89 28.08 16.70
N ILE A 276 32.08 28.02 15.66
CA ILE A 276 32.29 27.23 14.44
C ILE A 276 33.31 27.95 13.54
N ASP A 277 34.24 27.22 12.94
CA ASP A 277 35.13 27.80 11.94
C ASP A 277 34.34 28.13 10.66
N SER A 278 34.31 29.40 10.27
CA SER A 278 33.52 29.86 9.11
C SER A 278 33.97 29.21 7.80
N ASN A 279 35.28 28.97 7.62
CA ASN A 279 35.76 28.35 6.38
C ASN A 279 35.31 26.90 6.30
N GLU A 280 35.41 26.17 7.41
CA GLU A 280 34.94 24.78 7.51
C GLU A 280 33.43 24.69 7.28
N PHE A 281 32.65 25.59 7.88
CA PHE A 281 31.20 25.61 7.76
C PHE A 281 30.71 25.74 6.31
N TYR A 282 31.40 26.55 5.50
CA TYR A 282 31.06 26.78 4.08
C TYR A 282 31.99 26.05 3.09
N TYR A 283 32.76 25.06 3.56
CA TYR A 283 33.72 24.33 2.73
C TYR A 283 33.04 23.27 1.85
N GLU A 284 32.14 22.48 2.44
CA GLU A 284 31.52 21.35 1.77
C GLU A 284 30.58 21.81 0.65
N TYR A 285 30.62 21.08 -0.46
CA TYR A 285 29.71 21.29 -1.58
C TYR A 285 28.29 20.87 -1.19
N LYS A 286 28.11 19.69 -0.59
CA LYS A 286 26.81 19.10 -0.25
C LYS A 286 26.35 19.46 1.17
N GLY A 287 25.63 20.57 1.32
CA GLY A 287 25.14 21.00 2.64
C GLY A 287 26.27 21.45 3.58
N HIS A 288 25.91 21.82 4.81
CA HIS A 288 26.88 22.11 5.87
C HIS A 288 27.26 20.83 6.63
N PRO A 289 28.47 20.74 7.22
CA PRO A 289 28.82 19.59 8.05
C PRO A 289 27.83 19.39 9.20
N ILE A 290 27.29 18.17 9.37
CA ILE A 290 26.30 17.85 10.42
C ILE A 290 26.80 18.23 11.82
N ARG A 291 28.10 18.02 12.09
CA ARG A 291 28.72 18.41 13.37
C ARG A 291 28.58 19.90 13.69
N ASP A 292 28.63 20.74 12.66
CA ASP A 292 28.56 22.19 12.82
C ASP A 292 27.12 22.68 12.81
N LEU A 293 26.21 22.01 12.09
CA LEU A 293 24.77 22.24 12.24
C LEU A 293 24.28 21.98 13.67
N ILE A 294 24.75 20.90 14.30
CA ILE A 294 24.46 20.61 15.72
C ILE A 294 24.95 21.74 16.61
N LYS A 295 26.20 22.22 16.42
CA LYS A 295 26.73 23.35 17.20
C LYS A 295 25.92 24.63 16.95
N PHE A 296 25.59 24.93 15.69
CA PHE A 296 24.85 26.12 15.30
C PHE A 296 23.47 26.13 15.96
N HIS A 297 22.77 25.00 15.90
CA HIS A 297 21.48 24.81 16.56
C HIS A 297 21.59 24.97 18.08
N ASN A 298 22.55 24.32 18.73
CA ASN A 298 22.71 24.42 20.18
C ASN A 298 22.99 25.86 20.63
N ILE A 299 23.85 26.58 19.92
CA ILE A 299 24.09 28.01 20.18
C ILE A 299 22.81 28.81 19.93
N THR A 300 22.07 28.52 18.86
CA THR A 300 20.78 29.18 18.56
C THR A 300 19.76 29.01 19.68
N ILE A 301 19.58 27.78 20.18
CA ILE A 301 18.66 27.48 21.28
C ILE A 301 19.13 28.14 22.58
N SER A 302 20.43 28.17 22.85
CA SER A 302 20.98 28.84 24.03
C SER A 302 20.79 30.37 23.98
N GLU A 303 21.05 30.98 22.82
CA GLU A 303 21.00 32.44 22.64
C GLU A 303 19.58 32.96 22.47
N ARG A 304 18.66 32.12 21.98
CA ARG A 304 17.29 32.51 21.61
C ARG A 304 16.27 31.40 21.97
N PRO A 305 16.18 30.96 23.24
CA PRO A 305 15.44 29.74 23.63
C PRO A 305 13.96 29.77 23.23
N ASN A 306 13.34 30.94 23.31
CA ASN A 306 11.90 31.13 23.06
C ASN A 306 11.58 31.57 21.62
N LYS A 307 12.58 31.71 20.76
CA LYS A 307 12.39 32.13 19.36
C LYS A 307 12.29 30.90 18.46
N PRO A 308 11.47 30.96 17.40
CA PRO A 308 11.38 29.87 16.43
C PRO A 308 12.67 29.73 15.63
N VAL A 309 12.97 28.50 15.25
CA VAL A 309 13.96 28.15 14.23
C VAL A 309 13.21 27.91 12.91
N ILE A 310 13.77 28.38 11.81
CA ILE A 310 13.27 28.15 10.45
C ILE A 310 14.29 27.25 9.77
N TYR A 311 13.87 26.06 9.36
CA TYR A 311 14.72 25.10 8.66
C TYR A 311 14.51 25.20 7.15
N LEU A 312 15.60 25.24 6.38
CA LEU A 312 15.57 25.08 4.93
C LEU A 312 15.88 23.63 4.57
N ALA A 313 14.93 22.88 4.02
CA ALA A 313 15.12 21.51 3.56
C ALA A 313 15.00 21.45 2.05
N GLY A 314 15.97 20.87 1.35
CA GLY A 314 15.91 20.89 -0.10
C GLY A 314 17.18 20.53 -0.83
N ASP A 315 17.21 20.99 -2.07
CA ASP A 315 18.33 20.88 -3.00
C ASP A 315 19.06 22.22 -3.20
N SER A 316 19.74 22.37 -4.35
CA SER A 316 20.50 23.59 -4.70
C SER A 316 19.66 24.85 -4.78
N SER A 317 18.33 24.71 -4.94
CA SER A 317 17.38 25.83 -4.87
C SER A 317 17.49 26.61 -3.55
N LEU A 318 17.85 25.93 -2.45
CA LEU A 318 18.02 26.51 -1.12
C LEU A 318 19.48 26.44 -0.62
N ASP A 319 20.29 25.51 -1.13
CA ASP A 319 21.73 25.40 -0.83
C ASP A 319 22.62 26.20 -1.79
N ASN A 320 22.24 27.45 -2.11
CA ASN A 320 22.96 28.24 -3.11
C ASN A 320 24.36 28.72 -2.67
N LYS A 321 24.86 28.30 -1.51
CA LYS A 321 26.10 28.79 -0.90
C LYS A 321 27.30 28.61 -1.81
N PHE A 322 27.38 27.52 -2.59
CA PHE A 322 28.53 27.23 -3.44
C PHE A 322 28.65 28.23 -4.59
N TRP A 323 27.51 28.68 -5.11
CA TRP A 323 27.36 29.56 -6.27
C TRP A 323 27.52 31.04 -5.95
N VAL A 324 27.53 31.38 -4.66
CA VAL A 324 27.81 32.73 -4.19
C VAL A 324 29.33 32.96 -4.19
N ASP A 325 29.77 33.93 -4.99
CA ASP A 325 31.18 34.29 -5.10
C ASP A 325 31.74 34.70 -3.72
N ARG A 326 32.86 34.08 -3.35
CA ARG A 326 33.60 34.38 -2.12
C ARG A 326 34.07 35.84 -2.06
N SER A 327 34.27 36.48 -3.22
CA SER A 327 34.73 37.86 -3.31
C SER A 327 33.64 38.89 -3.01
N VAL A 328 32.36 38.50 -3.13
CA VAL A 328 31.19 39.37 -2.92
C VAL A 328 30.86 39.53 -1.43
N GLY A 329 31.67 38.96 -0.53
CA GLY A 329 31.52 39.00 0.93
C GLY A 329 31.58 40.40 1.59
N ASN A 330 31.56 41.50 0.84
CA ASN A 330 31.43 42.83 1.40
C ASN A 330 29.96 43.25 1.41
N THR A 331 29.13 42.57 2.21
CA THR A 331 27.72 42.89 2.44
C THR A 331 27.57 44.18 3.25
N ASN A 332 28.16 45.30 2.82
CA ASN A 332 28.12 46.61 3.48
C ASN A 332 28.26 46.59 5.03
N GLY A 333 28.92 45.57 5.58
CA GLY A 333 29.15 45.39 7.02
C GLY A 333 27.96 44.98 7.89
N GLN A 334 26.82 44.52 7.36
CA GLN A 334 25.71 44.07 8.22
C GLN A 334 25.63 42.55 8.31
N MET A 335 26.40 42.00 9.26
CA MET A 335 26.35 40.58 9.62
C MET A 335 25.16 40.32 10.56
N PRO A 336 24.33 39.29 10.32
CA PRO A 336 23.30 38.92 11.27
C PRO A 336 23.89 38.51 12.62
N ASP A 337 23.36 39.04 13.73
CA ASP A 337 23.84 38.81 15.10
C ASP A 337 24.05 37.33 15.44
N ILE A 338 23.23 36.44 14.88
CA ILE A 338 23.37 35.00 15.15
C ILE A 338 24.68 34.45 14.60
N TYR A 339 25.17 34.93 13.45
CA TYR A 339 26.46 34.51 12.91
C TYR A 339 27.63 35.07 13.72
N GLU A 340 27.52 36.30 14.24
CA GLU A 340 28.50 36.83 15.20
C GLU A 340 28.67 35.94 16.42
N LYS A 341 27.57 35.34 16.89
CA LYS A 341 27.57 34.44 18.05
C LYS A 341 28.05 33.04 17.72
N THR A 342 27.70 32.51 16.54
CA THR A 342 27.98 31.11 16.16
C THR A 342 29.33 30.91 15.49
N LEU A 343 29.79 31.87 14.68
CA LEU A 343 30.99 31.72 13.84
C LEU A 343 32.22 32.39 14.46
N LYS A 344 33.37 31.76 14.27
CA LYS A 344 34.67 32.22 14.76
C LYS A 344 35.20 33.36 13.88
N GLU A 345 35.92 34.28 14.51
CA GLU A 345 36.63 35.35 13.80
C GLU A 345 37.91 34.85 13.10
N PRO A 346 38.23 35.35 11.90
CA PRO A 346 37.44 36.29 11.08
C PRO A 346 36.19 35.61 10.48
N THR A 347 35.02 36.23 10.63
CA THR A 347 33.76 35.68 10.12
C THR A 347 33.46 36.16 8.69
N THR A 348 33.22 35.22 7.78
CA THR A 348 32.94 35.48 6.36
C THR A 348 31.72 34.65 5.92
N PRO A 349 30.51 35.00 6.39
CA PRO A 349 29.32 34.25 6.03
C PRO A 349 29.02 34.46 4.54
N ARG A 350 28.52 33.43 3.87
CA ARG A 350 28.11 33.57 2.47
C ARG A 350 26.71 34.18 2.42
N PRO A 351 26.42 35.15 1.54
CA PRO A 351 25.08 35.71 1.37
C PRO A 351 24.14 34.75 0.61
N ASP A 352 23.97 33.54 1.14
CA ASP A 352 22.99 32.55 0.72
C ASP A 352 21.57 32.90 1.21
N VAL A 353 20.58 32.07 0.87
CA VAL A 353 19.18 32.27 1.31
C VAL A 353 19.07 32.39 2.83
N ALA A 354 19.78 31.55 3.60
CA ALA A 354 19.70 31.55 5.05
C ALA A 354 20.34 32.80 5.67
N TYR A 355 21.41 33.32 5.07
CA TYR A 355 22.01 34.58 5.47
C TYR A 355 21.01 35.73 5.37
N TRP A 356 20.35 35.87 4.21
CA TRP A 356 19.36 36.93 4.01
C TRP A 356 18.13 36.76 4.91
N MET A 357 17.68 35.53 5.12
CA MET A 357 16.63 35.23 6.08
C MET A 357 17.02 35.71 7.49
N ASN A 358 18.21 35.33 7.97
CA ASN A 358 18.70 35.76 9.29
C ASN A 358 18.85 37.28 9.38
N TYR A 359 19.30 37.93 8.31
CA TYR A 359 19.38 39.39 8.23
C TYR A 359 18.02 40.06 8.43
N PHE A 360 16.99 39.63 7.68
CA PHE A 360 15.66 40.25 7.75
C PHE A 360 14.81 39.80 8.95
N LEU A 361 15.06 38.60 9.49
CA LEU A 361 14.38 38.10 10.68
C LEU A 361 14.89 38.79 11.95
N ALA A 362 16.16 39.21 11.95
CA ALA A 362 16.83 39.81 13.10
C ALA A 362 16.67 38.94 14.37
N ASP A 363 15.98 39.45 15.40
CA ASP A 363 15.74 38.76 16.67
C ASP A 363 14.43 37.96 16.70
N ARG A 364 13.61 38.01 15.63
CA ARG A 364 12.29 37.35 15.58
C ARG A 364 12.39 35.84 15.47
N ALA A 365 13.40 35.34 14.75
CA ALA A 365 13.65 33.93 14.49
C ALA A 365 15.11 33.72 14.05
N THR A 366 15.53 32.47 13.94
CA THR A 366 16.81 32.09 13.33
C THR A 366 16.56 31.10 12.19
N CYS A 367 17.16 31.33 11.02
CA CYS A 367 17.15 30.41 9.90
C CYS A 367 18.41 29.53 9.92
N ILE A 368 18.24 28.22 9.74
CA ILE A 368 19.35 27.25 9.57
C ILE A 368 19.20 26.59 8.21
N ASN A 369 20.25 26.70 7.38
CA ASN A 369 20.29 26.00 6.10
C ASN A 369 20.62 24.53 6.31
N THR A 370 19.69 23.65 5.97
CA THR A 370 19.87 22.19 6.01
C THR A 370 19.65 21.57 4.63
N ALA A 371 19.53 22.40 3.58
CA ALA A 371 19.43 21.93 2.21
C ALA A 371 20.77 21.33 1.76
N VAL A 372 20.69 20.42 0.79
CA VAL A 372 21.84 19.65 0.30
C VAL A 372 21.96 19.82 -1.20
N GLU A 373 23.00 20.52 -1.63
CA GLU A 373 23.37 20.70 -3.04
C GLU A 373 23.33 19.39 -3.84
N GLU A 374 22.80 19.46 -5.07
CA GLU A 374 22.74 18.32 -6.01
C GLU A 374 21.98 17.09 -5.46
N SER A 375 21.22 17.22 -4.38
CA SER A 375 20.39 16.12 -3.88
C SER A 375 19.08 15.97 -4.68
N PHE A 376 18.52 14.76 -4.67
CA PHE A 376 17.29 14.41 -5.39
C PHE A 376 16.15 14.06 -4.44
N LEU A 377 14.91 14.26 -4.87
CA LEU A 377 13.72 13.80 -4.14
C LEU A 377 13.74 12.27 -4.02
N ARG A 378 14.07 11.55 -5.09
CA ARG A 378 14.11 10.08 -5.07
C ARG A 378 15.17 9.46 -4.15
N GLU A 379 16.24 10.20 -3.83
CA GLU A 379 17.23 9.75 -2.83
C GLU A 379 16.62 9.69 -1.43
N ARG A 380 15.46 10.33 -1.27
CA ARG A 380 14.72 10.41 -0.03
C ARG A 380 13.55 9.43 0.00
N ASP A 381 13.24 8.69 -1.07
CA ASP A 381 12.04 7.84 -1.14
C ASP A 381 11.97 6.83 0.02
N ASP A 382 13.08 6.17 0.34
CA ASP A 382 13.12 5.16 1.41
C ASP A 382 13.72 5.66 2.72
N LYS A 383 14.74 6.53 2.64
CA LYS A 383 15.43 7.07 3.82
C LYS A 383 15.63 8.58 3.72
N LEU A 384 15.60 9.26 4.85
CA LEU A 384 15.98 10.67 4.94
C LEU A 384 17.52 10.82 4.84
N LEU A 385 17.99 11.93 4.27
CA LEU A 385 19.42 12.28 4.35
C LEU A 385 19.79 12.67 5.79
N GLN A 386 21.07 12.70 6.13
CA GLN A 386 21.50 13.07 7.49
C GLN A 386 21.02 14.48 7.89
N HIS A 387 20.97 15.42 6.94
CA HIS A 387 20.44 16.77 7.16
C HIS A 387 18.93 16.76 7.42
N ASP A 388 18.20 15.91 6.71
CA ASP A 388 16.76 15.74 6.86
C ASP A 388 16.42 15.07 8.21
N GLU A 389 17.21 14.07 8.62
CA GLU A 389 17.12 13.44 9.94
C GLU A 389 17.41 14.45 11.05
N PHE A 390 18.42 15.30 10.87
CA PHE A 390 18.72 16.39 11.80
C PHE A 390 17.52 17.32 11.99
N ILE A 391 16.80 17.70 10.92
CA ILE A 391 15.57 18.49 11.04
C ILE A 391 14.51 17.71 11.82
N ARG A 392 14.20 16.48 11.40
CA ARG A 392 13.17 15.65 12.03
C ARG A 392 13.38 15.49 13.54
N ASP A 393 14.64 15.37 13.94
CA ASP A 393 15.01 15.09 15.31
C ASP A 393 15.15 16.35 16.18
N ASN A 394 15.19 17.56 15.59
CA ASN A 394 15.38 18.82 16.34
C ASN A 394 14.26 19.86 16.15
N ILE A 395 13.37 19.70 15.16
CA ILE A 395 12.29 20.65 14.92
C ILE A 395 11.27 20.64 16.07
N ARG A 396 10.86 21.83 16.54
CA ARG A 396 9.92 22.02 17.65
C ARG A 396 8.55 22.49 17.16
N PRO A 397 7.49 22.40 17.99
CA PRO A 397 6.15 22.83 17.56
C PRO A 397 6.03 24.32 17.19
N ASN A 398 6.91 25.16 17.73
CA ASN A 398 6.94 26.60 17.44
C ASN A 398 7.72 26.94 16.16
N ASP A 399 8.50 26.00 15.63
CA ASP A 399 9.40 26.21 14.51
C ASP A 399 8.65 26.16 13.17
N MET A 400 9.34 26.51 12.09
CA MET A 400 8.82 26.48 10.72
C MET A 400 9.78 25.72 9.81
N LEU A 401 9.24 25.15 8.74
CA LEU A 401 9.99 24.39 7.75
C LEU A 401 9.74 24.96 6.36
N ILE A 402 10.77 25.16 5.56
CA ILE A 402 10.68 25.56 4.14
C ILE A 402 11.26 24.43 3.30
N VAL A 403 10.49 23.92 2.34
CA VAL A 403 10.86 22.75 1.54
C VAL A 403 10.88 23.07 0.06
N SER A 404 12.04 22.91 -0.59
CA SER A 404 12.19 23.00 -2.05
C SER A 404 13.08 21.88 -2.57
N VAL A 405 12.49 20.90 -3.23
CA VAL A 405 13.20 19.71 -3.73
C VAL A 405 12.52 19.20 -5.01
N GLY A 406 13.29 18.53 -5.86
CA GLY A 406 12.80 17.84 -7.05
C GLY A 406 13.19 18.52 -8.37
N GLY A 407 13.75 19.73 -8.32
CA GLY A 407 14.29 20.38 -9.53
C GLY A 407 15.41 19.54 -10.16
N ASN A 408 16.28 18.96 -9.33
CA ASN A 408 17.35 18.09 -9.77
C ASN A 408 16.88 16.77 -10.40
N ASP A 409 15.72 16.26 -9.98
CA ASP A 409 15.10 15.07 -10.59
C ASP A 409 14.66 15.33 -12.02
N VAL A 410 14.36 16.59 -12.36
CA VAL A 410 13.98 17.00 -13.72
C VAL A 410 15.20 17.32 -14.57
N VAL A 411 16.15 18.10 -14.03
CA VAL A 411 17.21 18.72 -14.84
C VAL A 411 18.53 17.95 -14.75
N LEU A 412 18.98 17.59 -13.56
CA LEU A 412 20.37 17.17 -13.36
C LEU A 412 20.59 15.70 -13.73
N LYS A 413 19.78 14.81 -13.16
CA LYS A 413 19.84 13.37 -13.41
C LYS A 413 18.43 12.81 -13.55
N PRO A 414 17.71 13.11 -14.64
CA PRO A 414 16.36 12.58 -14.83
C PRO A 414 16.37 11.07 -15.04
N SER A 415 15.32 10.40 -14.54
CA SER A 415 15.06 9.01 -14.91
C SER A 415 14.62 8.94 -16.38
N LEU A 416 14.70 7.76 -17.01
CA LEU A 416 14.20 7.59 -18.38
C LEU A 416 12.71 7.98 -18.50
N THR A 417 11.92 7.64 -17.49
CA THR A 417 10.51 8.04 -17.38
C THR A 417 10.37 9.55 -17.30
N THR A 418 11.20 10.22 -16.49
CA THR A 418 11.20 11.68 -16.39
C THR A 418 11.56 12.34 -17.71
N VAL A 419 12.55 11.82 -18.45
CA VAL A 419 12.93 12.33 -19.77
C VAL A 419 11.78 12.22 -20.76
N ASP A 420 11.09 11.07 -20.82
CA ASP A 420 9.95 10.85 -21.71
C ASP A 420 8.80 11.83 -21.40
N HIS A 421 8.45 11.99 -20.12
CA HIS A 421 7.39 12.90 -19.71
C HIS A 421 7.78 14.38 -19.90
N MET A 422 9.05 14.73 -19.71
CA MET A 422 9.56 16.07 -20.02
C MET A 422 9.47 16.35 -21.52
N LEU A 423 9.89 15.42 -22.38
CA LEU A 423 9.78 15.57 -23.84
C LEU A 423 8.32 15.71 -24.26
N GLN A 424 7.43 14.89 -23.69
CA GLN A 424 6.00 15.01 -23.94
C GLN A 424 5.47 16.39 -23.54
N LEU A 425 5.86 16.88 -22.37
CA LEU A 425 5.43 18.17 -21.82
C LEU A 425 5.95 19.36 -22.63
N THR A 426 7.23 19.37 -23.00
CA THR A 426 7.85 20.53 -23.65
C THR A 426 7.70 20.55 -25.16
N GLN A 427 7.69 19.40 -25.83
CA GLN A 427 7.72 19.34 -27.30
C GLN A 427 6.42 18.81 -27.92
N LEU A 428 5.68 17.94 -27.23
CA LEU A 428 4.55 17.21 -27.84
C LEU A 428 3.17 17.67 -27.36
N THR A 429 3.12 18.47 -26.29
CA THR A 429 1.87 18.89 -25.66
C THR A 429 1.57 20.34 -26.01
N PRO A 430 0.42 20.64 -26.64
CA PRO A 430 0.01 22.03 -26.86
C PRO A 430 -0.09 22.78 -25.53
N ARG A 431 0.39 24.03 -25.48
CA ARG A 431 0.35 24.87 -24.27
C ARG A 431 -1.03 24.92 -23.63
N LYS A 432 -2.08 25.05 -24.44
CA LYS A 432 -3.48 25.04 -23.97
C LYS A 432 -3.81 23.79 -23.15
N SER A 433 -3.28 22.62 -23.49
CA SER A 433 -3.47 21.40 -22.69
C SER A 433 -2.74 21.45 -21.35
N LEU A 434 -1.64 22.19 -21.24
CA LEU A 434 -0.99 22.46 -19.96
C LEU A 434 -1.84 23.43 -19.13
N GLU A 435 -2.26 24.54 -19.71
CA GLU A 435 -3.12 25.57 -19.07
C GLU A 435 -4.46 24.98 -18.57
N ASP A 436 -5.04 24.07 -19.35
CA ASP A 436 -6.27 23.37 -18.96
C ASP A 436 -6.01 22.23 -17.94
N GLY A 437 -4.75 21.92 -17.62
CA GLY A 437 -4.36 20.81 -16.74
C GLY A 437 -4.69 19.42 -17.31
N THR A 438 -4.97 19.31 -18.61
CA THR A 438 -5.44 18.08 -19.27
C THR A 438 -4.30 17.24 -19.87
N ALA A 439 -3.09 17.78 -19.91
CA ALA A 439 -1.91 17.08 -20.42
C ALA A 439 -1.59 15.82 -19.62
N LYS A 440 -1.41 14.68 -20.30
CA LYS A 440 -1.10 13.40 -19.63
C LYS A 440 0.22 13.44 -18.87
N SER A 441 1.24 14.09 -19.42
CA SER A 441 2.56 14.24 -18.77
C SER A 441 2.47 14.93 -17.41
N MET A 442 1.49 15.82 -17.23
CA MET A 442 1.28 16.53 -15.98
C MET A 442 0.87 15.61 -14.83
N GLN A 443 0.27 14.44 -15.08
CA GLN A 443 -0.06 13.49 -14.02
C GLN A 443 1.19 12.89 -13.36
N TYR A 444 2.23 12.61 -14.15
CA TYR A 444 3.51 12.15 -13.62
C TYR A 444 4.15 13.22 -12.73
N PHE A 445 4.23 14.47 -13.22
CA PHE A 445 4.80 15.56 -12.43
C PHE A 445 3.90 15.97 -11.25
N LYS A 446 2.58 15.79 -11.34
CA LYS A 446 1.66 15.94 -10.21
C LYS A 446 2.01 14.97 -9.09
N HIS A 447 2.27 13.72 -9.43
CA HIS A 447 2.68 12.73 -8.45
C HIS A 447 4.02 13.11 -7.81
N MET A 448 5.01 13.51 -8.61
CA MET A 448 6.33 13.93 -8.13
C MET A 448 6.28 15.19 -7.25
N PHE A 449 5.74 16.31 -7.75
CA PHE A 449 5.70 17.59 -7.04
C PHE A 449 4.53 17.74 -6.04
N GLY A 450 3.65 16.74 -5.98
CA GLY A 450 2.53 16.68 -5.03
C GLY A 450 2.73 15.55 -4.04
N THR A 451 2.37 14.33 -4.43
CA THR A 451 2.36 13.14 -3.55
C THR A 451 3.73 12.85 -2.93
N GLN A 452 4.80 12.77 -3.73
CA GLN A 452 6.12 12.41 -3.21
C GLN A 452 6.70 13.50 -2.29
N ILE A 453 6.51 14.79 -2.62
CA ILE A 453 6.89 15.88 -1.71
C ILE A 453 6.07 15.84 -0.41
N GLN A 454 4.77 15.55 -0.49
CA GLN A 454 3.93 15.40 0.71
C GLN A 454 4.42 14.27 1.61
N GLU A 455 4.75 13.10 1.04
CA GLU A 455 5.30 11.95 1.78
C GLU A 455 6.66 12.28 2.40
N TYR A 456 7.50 13.01 1.68
CA TYR A 456 8.77 13.51 2.19
C TYR A 456 8.58 14.45 3.39
N ILE A 457 7.72 15.48 3.29
CA ILE A 457 7.43 16.40 4.38
C ILE A 457 6.83 15.66 5.58
N THR A 458 5.95 14.68 5.32
CA THR A 458 5.34 13.86 6.37
C THR A 458 6.41 13.11 7.17
N ARG A 459 7.45 12.58 6.52
CA ARG A 459 8.57 11.91 7.18
C ARG A 459 9.51 12.87 7.89
N LEU A 460 9.81 14.04 7.32
CA LEU A 460 10.55 15.11 7.99
C LEU A 460 9.89 15.55 9.30
N THR A 461 8.55 15.55 9.34
CA THR A 461 7.76 16.02 10.48
C THR A 461 7.12 14.86 11.25
N ALA A 462 7.68 13.64 11.14
CA ALA A 462 7.10 12.45 11.75
C ALA A 462 7.12 12.49 13.28
N LYS A 463 8.18 13.06 13.87
CA LYS A 463 8.34 13.16 15.33
C LYS A 463 7.62 14.37 15.91
N THR A 464 7.78 15.53 15.27
CA THR A 464 7.22 16.80 15.73
C THR A 464 6.56 17.54 14.59
N LYS A 465 5.34 18.04 14.83
CA LYS A 465 4.59 18.88 13.88
C LYS A 465 5.00 20.34 14.06
N PRO A 466 5.68 20.98 13.08
CA PRO A 466 5.98 22.41 13.17
C PRO A 466 4.71 23.24 13.03
N ARG A 467 4.81 24.52 13.36
CA ARG A 467 3.70 25.47 13.22
C ARG A 467 3.23 25.57 11.77
N ALA A 468 4.17 25.64 10.85
CA ALA A 468 3.89 25.73 9.44
C ALA A 468 5.00 25.10 8.59
N VAL A 469 4.63 24.64 7.40
CA VAL A 469 5.52 24.21 6.33
C VAL A 469 5.25 25.07 5.11
N ILE A 470 6.29 25.72 4.57
CA ILE A 470 6.23 26.37 3.26
C ILE A 470 6.70 25.35 2.22
N ALA A 471 5.77 24.85 1.39
CA ALA A 471 6.08 23.88 0.33
C ALA A 471 6.27 24.62 -1.00
N CYS A 472 7.48 24.55 -1.56
CA CYS A 472 7.87 25.35 -2.71
C CYS A 472 7.71 24.59 -4.03
N MET A 473 7.19 25.29 -5.04
CA MET A 473 7.42 24.95 -6.44
C MET A 473 8.70 25.62 -6.93
N ILE A 474 9.41 24.97 -7.86
CA ILE A 474 10.64 25.48 -8.47
C ILE A 474 10.45 26.83 -9.17
N TYR A 475 11.53 27.60 -9.32
CA TYR A 475 11.56 28.85 -10.06
C TYR A 475 11.79 28.67 -11.56
N TYR A 476 11.75 29.76 -12.32
CA TYR A 476 12.10 29.76 -13.73
C TYR A 476 13.62 29.88 -13.92
N PRO A 477 14.25 29.05 -14.76
CA PRO A 477 15.61 29.32 -15.20
C PRO A 477 15.72 30.70 -15.87
N LEU A 478 16.89 31.33 -15.83
CA LEU A 478 17.15 32.56 -16.58
C LEU A 478 16.99 32.31 -18.08
N GLU A 479 16.21 33.15 -18.74
CA GLU A 479 16.02 33.10 -20.18
C GLU A 479 17.34 33.34 -20.94
N SER A 480 17.47 32.74 -22.11
CA SER A 480 18.67 32.91 -22.94
C SER A 480 18.77 34.33 -23.49
N GLY A 481 20.00 34.80 -23.72
CA GLY A 481 20.26 36.12 -24.31
C GLY A 481 20.47 37.24 -23.28
N LEU A 482 20.63 36.90 -22.00
CA LEU A 482 20.90 37.83 -20.89
C LEU A 482 22.36 37.76 -20.40
N ASP A 483 23.31 37.60 -21.33
CA ASP A 483 24.76 37.61 -21.08
C ASP A 483 25.29 36.62 -20.02
N GLN A 484 24.59 35.51 -19.79
CA GLN A 484 25.07 34.39 -18.98
C GLN A 484 25.10 33.08 -19.75
N THR A 485 26.13 32.28 -19.51
CA THR A 485 26.23 30.89 -19.95
C THR A 485 25.95 29.95 -18.78
N SER A 486 25.35 28.79 -19.07
CA SER A 486 25.04 27.78 -18.07
C SER A 486 25.67 26.44 -18.38
N TRP A 487 26.03 25.70 -17.33
CA TRP A 487 26.32 24.27 -17.46
C TRP A 487 25.08 23.48 -17.94
N ALA A 488 23.87 24.03 -17.77
CA ALA A 488 22.61 23.44 -18.20
C ALA A 488 22.15 23.90 -19.59
N ASP A 489 22.91 24.72 -20.32
CA ASP A 489 22.47 25.33 -21.59
C ASP A 489 21.99 24.29 -22.61
N ALA A 490 22.73 23.20 -22.79
CA ALA A 490 22.34 22.13 -23.71
C ALA A 490 21.04 21.42 -23.29
N LYS A 491 20.79 21.28 -21.98
CA LYS A 491 19.57 20.68 -21.46
C LYS A 491 18.38 21.62 -21.62
N LEU A 492 18.56 22.90 -21.31
CA LEU A 492 17.54 23.94 -21.50
C LEU A 492 17.17 24.07 -22.98
N ASP A 493 18.16 23.98 -23.88
CA ASP A 493 17.95 23.99 -25.33
C ASP A 493 17.13 22.78 -25.80
N PHE A 494 17.51 21.59 -25.35
CA PHE A 494 16.77 20.36 -25.64
C PHE A 494 15.30 20.41 -25.16
N LEU A 495 15.06 21.05 -24.02
CA LEU A 495 13.72 21.29 -23.48
C LEU A 495 12.95 22.41 -24.21
N GLY A 496 13.52 23.03 -25.25
CA GLY A 496 12.92 24.14 -25.99
C GLY A 496 12.88 25.45 -25.21
N TYR A 497 13.51 25.51 -24.03
CA TYR A 497 13.41 26.67 -23.13
C TYR A 497 14.07 27.92 -23.69
N ASN A 498 15.17 27.78 -24.44
CA ASN A 498 15.84 28.91 -25.06
C ASN A 498 15.00 29.57 -26.18
N SER A 499 14.14 28.79 -26.84
CA SER A 499 13.31 29.28 -27.94
C SER A 499 11.91 29.70 -27.52
N ASP A 500 11.31 28.99 -26.55
CA ASP A 500 9.96 29.24 -26.05
C ASP A 500 9.89 28.97 -24.53
N PRO A 501 10.42 29.88 -23.69
CA PRO A 501 10.45 29.68 -22.24
C PRO A 501 9.03 29.59 -21.65
N GLU A 502 8.04 30.21 -22.29
CA GLU A 502 6.65 30.24 -21.82
C GLU A 502 6.04 28.84 -21.70
N GLN A 503 6.43 27.87 -22.54
CA GLN A 503 5.93 26.50 -22.46
C GLN A 503 6.26 25.84 -21.11
N LEU A 504 7.54 25.87 -20.70
CA LEU A 504 7.96 25.28 -19.42
C LEU A 504 7.45 26.11 -18.24
N GLN A 505 7.48 27.45 -18.35
CA GLN A 505 6.96 28.33 -17.30
C GLN A 505 5.46 28.08 -17.06
N THR A 506 4.69 27.83 -18.13
CA THR A 506 3.27 27.44 -18.03
C THR A 506 3.12 26.13 -17.28
N ALA A 507 3.89 25.10 -17.64
CA ALA A 507 3.86 23.83 -16.91
C ALA A 507 4.19 23.98 -15.42
N ILE A 508 5.19 24.80 -15.07
CA ILE A 508 5.57 25.06 -13.67
C ILE A 508 4.41 25.74 -12.90
N ARG A 509 3.76 26.76 -13.49
CA ARG A 509 2.60 27.43 -12.86
C ARG A 509 1.44 26.46 -12.63
N GLU A 510 1.13 25.66 -13.63
CA GLU A 510 0.03 24.73 -13.55
C GLU A 510 0.32 23.62 -12.53
N LEU A 511 1.54 23.07 -12.50
CA LEU A 511 1.96 22.14 -11.46
C LEU A 511 1.88 22.75 -10.06
N TYR A 512 2.18 24.04 -9.90
CA TYR A 512 2.00 24.72 -8.62
C TYR A 512 0.52 24.72 -8.20
N GLU A 513 -0.39 25.06 -9.13
CA GLU A 513 -1.82 25.15 -8.86
C GLU A 513 -2.45 23.81 -8.45
N PHE A 514 -2.14 22.71 -9.14
CA PHE A 514 -2.82 21.43 -8.87
C PHE A 514 -1.99 20.39 -8.11
N ALA A 515 -0.67 20.55 -8.00
CA ALA A 515 0.20 19.63 -7.25
C ALA A 515 0.64 20.27 -5.93
N THR A 516 1.43 21.35 -5.97
CA THR A 516 2.00 21.94 -4.75
C THR A 516 0.94 22.50 -3.81
N LYS A 517 -0.08 23.22 -4.31
CA LYS A 517 -1.22 23.69 -3.49
C LYS A 517 -2.06 22.56 -2.90
N SER A 518 -1.96 21.34 -3.44
CA SER A 518 -2.73 20.19 -2.96
C SER A 518 -2.06 19.46 -1.79
N ILE A 519 -0.79 19.78 -1.50
CA ILE A 519 -0.02 19.15 -0.41
C ILE A 519 -0.68 19.47 0.94
N LYS A 520 -0.91 18.41 1.73
CA LYS A 520 -1.45 18.50 3.09
C LYS A 520 -0.64 17.60 4.02
N VAL A 521 -0.35 18.10 5.22
CA VAL A 521 0.34 17.34 6.26
C VAL A 521 -0.48 17.46 7.53
N GLU A 522 -0.84 16.32 8.11
CA GLU A 522 -1.66 16.28 9.31
C GLU A 522 -0.97 16.98 10.49
N GLY A 523 -1.72 17.83 11.20
CA GLY A 523 -1.24 18.58 12.37
C GLY A 523 -0.38 19.81 12.06
N THR A 524 -0.18 20.16 10.78
CA THR A 524 0.68 21.29 10.38
C THR A 524 0.02 22.12 9.28
N THR A 525 0.15 23.44 9.37
CA THR A 525 -0.32 24.34 8.29
C THR A 525 0.65 24.29 7.11
N VAL A 526 0.19 23.86 5.94
CA VAL A 526 1.00 23.89 4.71
C VAL A 526 0.67 25.15 3.92
N VAL A 527 1.69 25.94 3.58
CA VAL A 527 1.62 27.16 2.79
C VAL A 527 2.34 26.94 1.47
N PRO A 528 1.63 26.83 0.34
CA PRO A 528 2.26 26.64 -0.96
C PRO A 528 2.91 27.93 -1.45
N TYR A 529 4.13 27.86 -1.98
CA TYR A 529 4.85 29.02 -2.54
C TYR A 529 5.48 28.72 -3.89
N GLY A 530 5.24 29.56 -4.89
CA GLY A 530 5.91 29.46 -6.19
C GLY A 530 7.22 30.24 -6.17
N LEU A 531 8.38 29.58 -6.16
CA LEU A 531 9.66 30.31 -6.20
C LEU A 531 9.82 31.13 -7.48
N PHE A 532 9.07 30.79 -8.54
CA PHE A 532 9.02 31.57 -9.77
C PHE A 532 8.45 32.98 -9.59
N GLU A 533 7.78 33.28 -8.48
CA GLU A 533 7.36 34.64 -8.13
C GLU A 533 8.53 35.52 -7.67
N ALA A 534 9.55 34.91 -7.04
CA ALA A 534 10.77 35.60 -6.64
C ALA A 534 11.83 35.63 -7.75
N LEU A 535 11.86 34.58 -8.56
CA LEU A 535 12.86 34.32 -9.60
C LEU A 535 12.14 34.02 -10.94
N ASP A 536 11.87 35.09 -11.69
CA ASP A 536 10.99 35.09 -12.87
C ASP A 536 11.71 34.79 -14.20
N GLY A 537 13.00 34.49 -14.16
CA GLY A 537 13.81 34.18 -15.33
C GLY A 537 14.17 35.38 -16.20
N LYS A 538 13.90 36.63 -15.75
CA LYS A 538 14.11 37.84 -16.57
C LYS A 538 15.31 38.69 -16.15
N SER A 539 15.82 38.53 -14.93
CA SER A 539 16.90 39.36 -14.38
C SER A 539 18.16 38.53 -14.18
N ALA A 540 19.21 38.79 -14.96
CA ALA A 540 20.47 38.05 -14.87
C ALA A 540 21.12 38.14 -13.48
N ASP A 541 20.99 39.29 -12.80
CA ASP A 541 21.56 39.50 -11.47
C ASP A 541 20.99 38.57 -10.41
N ASP A 542 19.83 37.95 -10.65
CA ASP A 542 19.21 37.01 -9.71
C ASP A 542 19.79 35.58 -9.83
N TYR A 543 20.60 35.32 -10.85
CA TYR A 543 21.08 33.97 -11.17
C TYR A 543 22.61 33.91 -11.29
N THR A 544 23.14 32.74 -10.96
CA THR A 544 24.46 32.28 -11.33
C THR A 544 24.29 31.15 -12.35
N ALA A 545 24.99 31.25 -13.48
CA ALA A 545 24.95 30.24 -14.52
C ALA A 545 23.52 29.88 -14.97
N ARG A 546 22.63 30.89 -15.06
CA ARG A 546 21.20 30.78 -15.44
C ARG A 546 20.29 29.90 -14.58
N VAL A 547 20.79 28.99 -13.77
CA VAL A 547 19.95 27.99 -13.08
C VAL A 547 20.05 28.03 -11.57
N GLU A 548 21.08 28.67 -11.03
CA GLU A 548 21.32 28.73 -9.58
C GLU A 548 21.00 30.12 -9.06
N PRO A 549 20.43 30.29 -7.86
CA PRO A 549 20.17 31.61 -7.30
C PRO A 549 21.48 32.32 -6.96
N SER A 550 21.65 33.56 -7.42
CA SER A 550 22.76 34.41 -7.00
C SER A 550 22.57 34.89 -5.55
N GLY A 551 23.48 35.73 -5.05
CA GLY A 551 23.26 36.45 -3.79
C GLY A 551 22.00 37.32 -3.81
N GLU A 552 21.70 38.02 -4.90
CA GLU A 552 20.48 38.83 -5.03
C GLU A 552 19.24 37.94 -5.21
N GLY A 553 19.36 36.84 -5.97
CA GLY A 553 18.28 35.88 -6.11
C GLY A 553 17.88 35.26 -4.76
N GLY A 554 18.87 34.84 -3.97
CA GLY A 554 18.64 34.34 -2.62
C GLY A 554 18.01 35.38 -1.68
N LYS A 555 18.35 36.66 -1.85
CA LYS A 555 17.74 37.77 -1.11
C LYS A 555 16.26 37.98 -1.47
N LYS A 556 15.91 37.93 -2.77
CA LYS A 556 14.51 38.01 -3.23
C LYS A 556 13.69 36.84 -2.71
N MET A 557 14.24 35.63 -2.77
CA MET A 557 13.60 34.44 -2.18
C MET A 557 13.34 34.62 -0.69
N ALA A 558 14.33 35.09 0.08
CA ALA A 558 14.18 35.37 1.50
C ALA A 558 13.03 36.36 1.77
N GLN A 559 12.96 37.48 1.04
CA GLN A 559 11.87 38.47 1.15
C GLN A 559 10.49 37.87 0.88
N GLY A 560 10.37 36.99 -0.11
CA GLY A 560 9.16 36.24 -0.38
C GLY A 560 8.74 35.37 0.80
N PHE A 561 9.68 34.59 1.37
CA PHE A 561 9.40 33.79 2.57
C PHE A 561 8.96 34.65 3.76
N LEU A 562 9.60 35.79 4.02
CA LEU A 562 9.21 36.70 5.11
C LEU A 562 7.75 37.17 4.98
N THR A 563 7.32 37.46 3.76
CA THR A 563 5.94 37.88 3.48
C THR A 563 4.94 36.79 3.89
N LEU A 564 5.25 35.52 3.62
CA LEU A 564 4.42 34.38 4.01
C LEU A 564 4.47 34.12 5.53
N MET A 565 5.65 34.27 6.14
CA MET A 565 5.86 33.97 7.56
C MET A 565 5.29 35.03 8.50
N ASP A 566 5.08 36.25 8.03
CA ASP A 566 4.68 37.39 8.85
C ASP A 566 3.39 37.13 9.66
N GLY A 567 2.44 36.35 9.11
CA GLY A 567 1.22 35.93 9.82
C GLY A 567 1.48 34.94 10.97
N PHE A 568 2.53 34.13 10.88
CA PHE A 568 2.90 33.12 11.88
C PHE A 568 3.85 33.65 12.95
N LEU A 569 4.57 34.73 12.65
CA LEU A 569 5.53 35.35 13.58
C LEU A 569 4.88 36.44 14.47
N LYS A 570 3.80 37.09 14.02
CA LYS A 570 3.14 38.20 14.76
C LYS A 570 2.27 37.74 15.94
N THR A 571 1.90 36.46 16.00
CA THR A 571 0.80 35.93 16.84
C THR A 571 1.09 35.84 18.36
N ARG A 572 2.10 36.52 18.91
CA ARG A 572 2.53 36.29 20.31
C ARG A 572 2.75 37.50 21.21
N ASN A 573 2.41 38.72 20.78
CA ASN A 573 2.48 39.88 21.68
C ASN A 573 1.24 40.04 22.58
N GLY A 574 0.49 38.95 22.82
CA GLY A 574 -0.73 38.95 23.62
C GLY A 574 -0.61 38.11 24.87
N THR A 575 0.19 38.57 25.84
CA THR A 575 0.03 38.36 27.29
C THR A 575 1.03 39.23 28.03
#